data_AF-A0A1M5YG68-F1
#
_entry.id   AF-A0A1M5YG68-F1
#
_cell.length_a   1.000
_cell.length_b   1.000
_cell.length_c   1.000
_cell.angle_alpha   90.00
_cell.angle_beta   90.00
_cell.angle_gamma   90.00
#
_symmetry.space_group_name_H-M   'P 1'
#
loop_
_entity.id
_entity.type
_entity.pdbx_description
1 polymer ?
#
loop_
_entity_poly.entity_id
_entity_poly.type
_entity_poly.pdbx_seq_one_letter_code
_entity_poly.pdbx_strand_id
1 'polypeptide(L)'
;MNTLELKNRLGEPIHIDQETIDGFSRKLRGSLLLKEHRDYEMARKVWNGSIDKKPAMIVRCQGTADVMASVDFVRDHGLLFSVRAGGHNVSGASVNDGGVVIDVSQMRSVHVDPHARIARVEAGARLGDLDHETVAFDLAAPVGLVSETGVAGLTLHGGTGWLTRKHGLSIDNLHAIEIVTAEGKMLRTSVDEHPNLFWALCGGGGNFGVVTQFEFRLHPHRPAGFYLHANICHGKCSGGYDCLPKVHGCCP
;
A
#
# COMPACT_ATOMS: atom_id res chain seq x y z
N MET A 1 -7.66 -12.96 -34.54
CA MET A 1 -6.87 -12.01 -33.72
C MET A 1 -7.10 -12.40 -32.28
N ASN A 2 -6.05 -12.59 -31.48
CA ASN A 2 -6.18 -12.96 -30.07
C ASN A 2 -6.65 -11.71 -29.31
N THR A 3 -7.75 -11.81 -28.56
CA THR A 3 -8.33 -10.71 -27.78
C THR A 3 -8.54 -11.17 -26.34
N LEU A 4 -8.33 -10.29 -25.37
CA LEU A 4 -8.66 -10.52 -23.98
C LEU A 4 -10.03 -9.93 -23.66
N GLU A 5 -10.91 -10.72 -23.05
CA GLU A 5 -12.17 -10.24 -22.49
C GLU A 5 -11.92 -9.62 -21.10
N LEU A 6 -12.33 -8.37 -20.93
CA LEU A 6 -12.39 -7.65 -19.66
C LEU A 6 -13.81 -7.13 -19.39
N LYS A 7 -14.06 -6.60 -18.20
CA LYS A 7 -15.27 -5.85 -17.87
C LYS A 7 -15.03 -4.36 -17.91
N ASN A 8 -15.97 -3.63 -18.50
CA ASN A 8 -16.04 -2.17 -18.41
C ASN A 8 -16.58 -1.73 -17.03
N ARG A 9 -16.60 -0.42 -16.77
CA ARG A 9 -17.11 0.16 -15.50
C ARG A 9 -18.59 -0.14 -15.20
N LEU A 10 -19.37 -0.51 -16.21
CA LEU A 10 -20.78 -0.93 -16.07
C LEU A 10 -20.91 -2.45 -15.83
N GLY A 11 -19.80 -3.20 -15.88
CA GLY A 11 -19.77 -4.65 -15.70
C GLY A 11 -20.00 -5.45 -16.98
N GLU A 12 -20.05 -4.79 -18.13
CA GLU A 12 -20.28 -5.41 -19.44
C GLU A 12 -18.95 -5.90 -20.06
N PRO A 13 -18.97 -6.99 -20.84
CA PRO A 13 -17.77 -7.49 -21.50
C PRO A 13 -17.27 -6.53 -22.58
N ILE A 14 -15.95 -6.29 -22.60
CA ILE A 14 -15.22 -5.56 -23.63
C ILE A 14 -13.98 -6.36 -24.03
N HIS A 15 -13.64 -6.34 -25.31
CA HIS A 15 -12.50 -7.07 -25.85
C HIS A 15 -11.38 -6.11 -26.22
N ILE A 16 -10.19 -6.35 -25.69
CA ILE A 16 -8.98 -5.61 -26.02
C ILE A 16 -8.06 -6.53 -26.82
N ASP A 17 -7.50 -6.05 -27.92
CA ASP A 17 -6.61 -6.83 -28.77
C ASP A 17 -5.23 -7.02 -28.10
N GLN A 18 -4.55 -8.10 -28.50
CA GLN A 18 -3.25 -8.45 -27.94
C GLN A 18 -2.17 -7.37 -28.17
N GLU A 19 -2.20 -6.65 -29.30
CA GLU A 19 -1.20 -5.62 -29.60
C GLU A 19 -1.31 -4.44 -28.62
N THR A 20 -2.53 -4.05 -28.28
CA THR A 20 -2.81 -3.04 -27.24
C THR A 20 -2.31 -3.49 -25.86
N ILE A 21 -2.52 -4.76 -25.49
CA ILE A 21 -2.03 -5.33 -24.22
C ILE A 21 -0.51 -5.36 -24.18
N ASP A 22 0.14 -5.80 -25.27
CA ASP A 22 1.60 -5.87 -25.37
C ASP A 22 2.22 -4.47 -25.39
N GLY A 23 1.53 -3.50 -26.02
CA GLY A 23 1.89 -2.08 -25.97
C GLY A 23 1.82 -1.50 -24.56
N PHE A 24 0.77 -1.84 -23.80
CA PHE A 24 0.66 -1.45 -22.40
C PHE A 24 1.74 -2.11 -21.53
N SER A 25 1.96 -3.42 -21.67
CA SER A 25 2.96 -4.18 -20.93
C SER A 25 4.37 -3.59 -21.08
N ARG A 26 4.75 -3.16 -22.29
CA ARG A 26 6.05 -2.53 -22.57
C ARG A 26 6.26 -1.17 -21.90
N LYS A 27 5.19 -0.48 -21.46
CA LYS A 27 5.29 0.79 -20.72
C LYS A 27 5.60 0.58 -19.24
N LEU A 28 5.42 -0.64 -18.72
CA LEU A 28 5.57 -0.95 -17.31
C LEU A 28 7.00 -1.37 -16.99
N ARG A 29 7.54 -0.89 -15.87
CA ARG A 29 8.68 -1.55 -15.21
C ARG A 29 8.24 -2.77 -14.42
N GLY A 30 7.03 -2.71 -13.87
CA GLY A 30 6.34 -3.80 -13.20
C GLY A 30 6.01 -4.98 -14.09
N SER A 31 5.13 -5.84 -13.59
CA SER A 31 4.68 -7.02 -14.34
C SER A 31 3.18 -7.02 -14.55
N LEU A 32 2.78 -7.47 -15.75
CA LEU A 32 1.40 -7.70 -16.13
C LEU A 32 1.09 -9.18 -16.01
N LEU A 33 0.13 -9.55 -15.15
CA LEU A 33 -0.28 -10.94 -14.96
C LEU A 33 -1.65 -11.16 -15.59
N LEU A 34 -1.69 -12.09 -16.54
CA LEU A 34 -2.91 -12.68 -17.09
C LEU A 34 -3.19 -14.02 -16.41
N LYS A 35 -4.35 -14.62 -16.69
CA LYS A 35 -4.81 -15.86 -16.02
C LYS A 35 -3.85 -17.03 -16.16
N GLU A 36 -3.10 -17.07 -17.26
CA GLU A 36 -2.14 -18.11 -17.61
C GLU A 36 -0.77 -17.90 -16.93
N HIS A 37 -0.53 -16.71 -16.36
CA HIS A 37 0.73 -16.41 -15.69
C HIS A 37 0.86 -17.21 -14.39
N ARG A 38 2.00 -17.87 -14.17
CA ARG A 38 2.22 -18.77 -13.02
C ARG A 38 1.93 -18.15 -11.64
N ASP A 39 2.17 -16.85 -11.50
CA ASP A 39 1.96 -16.10 -10.24
C ASP A 39 0.50 -15.64 -10.05
N TYR A 40 -0.36 -15.75 -11.06
CA TYR A 40 -1.71 -15.14 -11.07
C TYR A 40 -2.59 -15.64 -9.91
N GLU A 41 -2.63 -16.96 -9.69
CA GLU A 41 -3.46 -17.55 -8.64
C GLU A 41 -3.05 -17.09 -7.24
N MET A 42 -1.76 -16.81 -7.01
CA MET A 42 -1.33 -16.23 -5.75
C MET A 42 -1.62 -14.73 -5.69
N ALA A 43 -1.34 -14.01 -6.78
CA ALA A 43 -1.48 -12.55 -6.85
C ALA A 43 -2.94 -12.06 -6.73
N ARG A 44 -3.93 -12.87 -7.09
CA ARG A 44 -5.35 -12.49 -6.94
C ARG A 44 -5.90 -12.68 -5.52
N LYS A 45 -5.26 -13.51 -4.68
CA LYS A 45 -5.73 -13.78 -3.31
C LYS A 45 -5.60 -12.55 -2.43
N VAL A 46 -6.64 -12.28 -1.66
CA VAL A 46 -6.68 -11.22 -0.65
C VAL A 46 -6.72 -11.83 0.76
N TRP A 47 -6.56 -11.01 1.80
CA TRP A 47 -6.51 -11.49 3.18
C TRP A 47 -7.79 -12.24 3.59
N ASN A 48 -8.96 -11.74 3.19
CA ASN A 48 -10.22 -12.44 3.43
C ASN A 48 -10.34 -13.64 2.47
N GLY A 49 -10.02 -14.84 2.97
CA GLY A 49 -10.03 -16.09 2.20
C GLY A 49 -11.41 -16.51 1.67
N SER A 50 -12.49 -15.89 2.11
CA SER A 50 -13.83 -16.12 1.54
C SER A 50 -14.06 -15.36 0.22
N ILE A 51 -13.17 -14.45 -0.17
CA ILE A 51 -13.26 -13.69 -1.43
C ILE A 51 -12.45 -14.41 -2.52
N ASP A 52 -13.14 -14.99 -3.51
CA ASP A 52 -12.54 -15.72 -4.63
C ASP A 52 -12.83 -15.07 -5.99
N LYS A 53 -12.43 -13.81 -6.16
CA LYS A 53 -12.61 -13.08 -7.43
C LYS A 53 -11.49 -13.35 -8.43
N LYS A 54 -11.81 -13.22 -9.73
CA LYS A 54 -10.92 -13.54 -10.87
C LYS A 54 -10.77 -12.33 -11.80
N PRO A 55 -9.86 -11.39 -11.53
CA PRO A 55 -9.59 -10.28 -12.43
C PRO A 55 -9.09 -10.77 -13.79
N ALA A 56 -9.39 -10.05 -14.86
CA ALA A 56 -8.83 -10.41 -16.17
C ALA A 56 -7.33 -10.08 -16.24
N MET A 57 -6.90 -9.07 -15.47
CA MET A 57 -5.54 -8.54 -15.51
C MET A 57 -5.11 -8.03 -14.13
N ILE A 58 -3.87 -8.31 -13.73
CA ILE A 58 -3.25 -7.76 -12.51
C ILE A 58 -1.97 -7.03 -12.91
N VAL A 59 -1.89 -5.74 -12.61
CA VAL A 59 -0.73 -4.89 -12.87
C VAL A 59 0.05 -4.69 -11.58
N ARG A 60 1.18 -5.39 -11.43
CA ARG A 60 2.07 -5.23 -10.27
C ARG A 60 3.03 -4.06 -10.52
N CYS A 61 2.67 -2.89 -10.03
CA CYS A 61 3.40 -1.63 -10.22
C CYS A 61 4.70 -1.63 -9.40
N GLN A 62 5.79 -1.12 -9.98
CA GLN A 62 7.07 -0.89 -9.31
C GLN A 62 7.37 0.60 -9.02
N GLY A 63 6.46 1.50 -9.38
CA GLY A 63 6.60 2.93 -9.10
C GLY A 63 5.47 3.76 -9.68
N THR A 64 5.51 5.07 -9.44
CA THR A 64 4.46 6.01 -9.85
C THR A 64 4.20 6.02 -11.37
N ALA A 65 5.22 5.85 -12.20
CA ALA A 65 5.06 5.79 -13.65
C ALA A 65 4.20 4.59 -14.11
N ASP A 66 4.33 3.43 -13.45
CA ASP A 66 3.49 2.25 -13.74
C ASP A 66 2.04 2.51 -13.32
N VAL A 67 1.84 3.20 -12.20
CA VAL A 67 0.51 3.60 -11.72
C VAL A 67 -0.15 4.56 -12.71
N MET A 68 0.57 5.58 -13.17
CA MET A 68 0.08 6.52 -14.19
C MET A 68 -0.32 5.78 -15.47
N ALA A 69 0.57 4.93 -16.01
CA ALA A 69 0.28 4.13 -17.19
C ALA A 69 -0.95 3.22 -17.00
N SER A 70 -1.12 2.66 -15.80
CA SER A 70 -2.26 1.80 -15.47
C SER A 70 -3.56 2.58 -15.38
N VAL A 71 -3.54 3.76 -14.76
CA VAL A 71 -4.71 4.66 -14.67
C VAL A 71 -5.13 5.13 -16.06
N ASP A 72 -4.16 5.52 -16.88
CA ASP A 72 -4.40 5.88 -18.28
C ASP A 72 -5.05 4.73 -19.04
N PHE A 73 -4.48 3.52 -18.92
CA PHE A 73 -5.01 2.33 -19.60
C PHE A 73 -6.46 2.03 -19.23
N VAL A 74 -6.80 2.02 -17.93
CA VAL A 74 -8.19 1.73 -17.49
C VAL A 74 -9.15 2.86 -17.82
N ARG A 75 -8.69 4.12 -17.88
CA ARG A 75 -9.50 5.25 -18.31
C ARG A 75 -9.78 5.18 -19.81
N ASP A 76 -8.74 5.06 -20.62
CA ASP A 76 -8.83 5.14 -22.08
C ASP A 76 -9.70 4.02 -22.66
N HIS A 77 -9.78 2.87 -21.97
CA HIS A 77 -10.61 1.72 -22.35
C HIS A 77 -11.87 1.54 -21.48
N GLY A 78 -12.16 2.46 -20.56
CA GLY A 78 -13.38 2.41 -19.73
C GLY A 78 -13.52 1.17 -18.84
N LEU A 79 -12.40 0.63 -18.33
CA LEU A 79 -12.35 -0.65 -17.63
C LEU A 79 -12.78 -0.55 -16.16
N LEU A 80 -13.43 -1.61 -15.65
CA LEU A 80 -13.59 -1.84 -14.22
C LEU A 80 -12.19 -2.07 -13.62
N PHE A 81 -11.91 -1.42 -12.48
CA PHE A 81 -10.65 -1.65 -11.79
C PHE A 81 -10.79 -1.64 -10.26
N SER A 82 -9.80 -2.24 -9.62
CA SER A 82 -9.57 -2.18 -8.17
C SER A 82 -8.15 -1.75 -7.90
N VAL A 83 -7.92 -1.10 -6.76
CA VAL A 83 -6.58 -0.72 -6.30
C VAL A 83 -6.21 -1.61 -5.12
N ARG A 84 -5.00 -2.16 -5.13
CA ARG A 84 -4.50 -3.06 -4.09
C ARG A 84 -3.17 -2.55 -3.54
N ALA A 85 -3.13 -2.38 -2.22
CA ALA A 85 -1.89 -2.32 -1.43
C ALA A 85 -1.74 -3.63 -0.62
N GLY A 86 -1.93 -3.59 0.69
CA GLY A 86 -1.81 -4.79 1.55
C GLY A 86 -2.93 -5.84 1.42
N GLY A 87 -4.03 -5.55 0.70
CA GLY A 87 -5.10 -6.55 0.47
C GLY A 87 -5.93 -6.95 1.70
N HIS A 88 -5.94 -6.13 2.75
CA HIS A 88 -6.60 -6.39 4.05
C HIS A 88 -8.07 -5.93 4.14
N ASN A 89 -8.65 -5.46 3.04
CA ASN A 89 -10.04 -4.99 3.06
C ASN A 89 -11.01 -6.17 3.27
N VAL A 90 -11.86 -6.09 4.31
CA VAL A 90 -12.77 -7.17 4.72
C VAL A 90 -13.82 -7.48 3.65
N SER A 91 -14.31 -6.46 2.93
CA SER A 91 -15.31 -6.64 1.86
C SER A 91 -14.72 -7.05 0.50
N GLY A 92 -13.40 -7.22 0.41
CA GLY A 92 -12.72 -7.63 -0.82
C GLY A 92 -12.70 -6.56 -1.92
N ALA A 93 -12.66 -5.27 -1.54
CA ALA A 93 -12.62 -4.15 -2.49
C ALA A 93 -11.31 -4.04 -3.29
N SER A 94 -10.24 -4.67 -2.82
CA SER A 94 -8.92 -4.67 -3.49
C SER A 94 -8.81 -5.69 -4.65
N VAL A 95 -9.91 -6.35 -5.03
CA VAL A 95 -9.96 -7.29 -6.15
C VAL A 95 -11.37 -7.26 -6.78
N ASN A 96 -11.46 -7.54 -8.08
CA ASN A 96 -12.69 -7.57 -8.86
C ASN A 96 -12.74 -8.81 -9.77
N ASP A 97 -13.90 -9.04 -10.40
CA ASP A 97 -14.10 -10.09 -11.40
C ASP A 97 -14.06 -9.51 -12.80
N GLY A 98 -13.14 -9.99 -13.63
CA GLY A 98 -13.04 -9.63 -15.05
C GLY A 98 -12.49 -8.23 -15.35
N GLY A 99 -12.21 -7.40 -14.35
CA GLY A 99 -11.57 -6.10 -14.55
C GLY A 99 -10.05 -6.15 -14.35
N VAL A 100 -9.48 -4.99 -14.02
CA VAL A 100 -8.04 -4.79 -13.79
C VAL A 100 -7.77 -4.59 -12.30
N VAL A 101 -6.72 -5.20 -11.76
CA VAL A 101 -6.21 -4.85 -10.42
C VAL A 101 -4.93 -4.05 -10.59
N ILE A 102 -4.94 -2.79 -10.15
CA ILE A 102 -3.74 -1.96 -10.01
C ILE A 102 -3.13 -2.30 -8.65
N ASP A 103 -2.10 -3.12 -8.66
CA ASP A 103 -1.45 -3.65 -7.47
C ASP A 103 -0.15 -2.90 -7.19
N VAL A 104 -0.15 -2.07 -6.15
CA VAL A 104 1.02 -1.31 -5.68
C VAL A 104 1.79 -2.05 -4.59
N SER A 105 1.47 -3.30 -4.25
CA SER A 105 2.08 -4.05 -3.14
C SER A 105 3.59 -4.29 -3.26
N GLN A 106 4.19 -4.05 -4.42
CA GLN A 106 5.65 -4.11 -4.62
C GLN A 106 6.35 -2.77 -4.34
N MET A 107 5.60 -1.66 -4.25
CA MET A 107 6.09 -0.34 -3.87
C MET A 107 6.16 -0.25 -2.34
N ARG A 108 7.22 -0.80 -1.72
CA ARG A 108 7.36 -0.97 -0.26
C ARG A 108 8.46 -0.13 0.37
N SER A 109 9.09 0.78 -0.37
CA SER A 109 10.18 1.61 0.15
C SER A 109 9.69 2.52 1.28
N VAL A 110 10.49 2.59 2.33
CA VAL A 110 10.35 3.52 3.44
C VAL A 110 11.68 4.25 3.61
N HIS A 111 11.62 5.58 3.66
CA HIS A 111 12.78 6.43 3.87
C HIS A 111 12.52 7.39 5.03
N VAL A 112 13.39 7.37 6.03
CA VAL A 112 13.26 8.19 7.24
C VAL A 112 14.27 9.33 7.21
N ASP A 113 13.78 10.56 7.35
CA ASP A 113 14.59 11.72 7.72
C ASP A 113 14.50 11.89 9.25
N PRO A 114 15.54 11.51 10.02
CA PRO A 114 15.52 11.60 11.47
C PRO A 114 15.60 13.05 11.99
N HIS A 115 16.15 13.98 11.20
CA HIS A 115 16.26 15.38 11.58
C HIS A 115 14.92 16.09 11.43
N ALA A 116 14.27 15.92 10.27
CA ALA A 116 12.93 16.45 10.03
C ALA A 116 11.84 15.66 10.78
N ARG A 117 12.15 14.42 11.19
CA ARG A 117 11.21 13.42 11.74
C ARG A 117 10.05 13.18 10.79
N ILE A 118 10.38 12.94 9.52
CA ILE A 118 9.44 12.60 8.46
C ILE A 118 9.81 11.24 7.88
N ALA A 119 8.84 10.34 7.74
CA ALA A 119 8.98 9.13 6.93
C ALA A 119 8.26 9.31 5.60
N ARG A 120 8.97 9.14 4.49
CA ARG A 120 8.39 8.95 3.16
C ARG A 120 8.14 7.46 2.93
N VAL A 121 6.91 7.08 2.66
CA VAL A 121 6.44 5.69 2.67
C VAL A 121 5.67 5.41 1.40
N GLU A 122 6.13 4.47 0.58
CA GLU A 122 5.38 4.03 -0.59
C GLU A 122 4.07 3.35 -0.19
N ALA A 123 3.04 3.51 -1.03
CA ALA A 123 1.68 3.07 -0.71
C ALA A 123 1.51 1.56 -0.55
N GLY A 124 2.40 0.76 -1.15
CA GLY A 124 2.43 -0.69 -1.01
C GLY A 124 3.07 -1.19 0.27
N ALA A 125 3.76 -0.33 1.02
CA ALA A 125 4.41 -0.69 2.26
C ALA A 125 3.41 -1.28 3.25
N ARG A 126 3.90 -2.20 4.06
CA ARG A 126 3.20 -2.76 5.22
C ARG A 126 3.57 -1.97 6.46
N LEU A 127 2.75 -2.05 7.51
CA LEU A 127 3.04 -1.34 8.76
C LEU A 127 4.40 -1.76 9.33
N GLY A 128 4.70 -3.07 9.28
CA GLY A 128 5.99 -3.58 9.73
C GLY A 128 7.19 -3.05 8.96
N ASP A 129 7.03 -2.65 7.69
CA ASP A 129 8.11 -2.01 6.92
C ASP A 129 8.39 -0.61 7.48
N LEU A 130 7.33 0.14 7.79
CA LEU A 130 7.43 1.47 8.38
C LEU A 130 8.07 1.40 9.77
N ASP A 131 7.60 0.51 10.63
CA ASP A 131 8.12 0.38 11.99
C ASP A 131 9.60 -0.07 11.99
N HIS A 132 9.97 -0.97 11.08
CA HIS A 132 11.34 -1.44 10.95
C HIS A 132 12.33 -0.30 10.69
N GLU A 133 12.01 0.56 9.71
CA GLU A 133 12.87 1.69 9.36
C GLU A 133 12.85 2.80 10.43
N THR A 134 11.72 3.09 11.08
CA THR A 134 11.65 4.19 12.05
C THR A 134 12.32 3.86 13.38
N VAL A 135 12.27 2.59 13.80
CA VAL A 135 12.90 2.14 15.07
C VAL A 135 14.42 2.33 15.04
N ALA A 136 15.07 2.25 13.87
CA ALA A 136 16.50 2.51 13.73
C ALA A 136 16.91 3.93 14.19
N PHE A 137 15.95 4.84 14.31
CA PHE A 137 16.15 6.24 14.69
C PHE A 137 15.45 6.64 16.00
N ASP A 138 15.00 5.68 16.83
CA ASP A 138 14.16 5.95 18.01
C ASP A 138 12.87 6.72 17.68
N LEU A 139 12.28 6.45 16.51
CA LEU A 139 11.10 7.14 16.00
C LEU A 139 9.97 6.14 15.69
N ALA A 140 8.72 6.63 15.71
CA ALA A 140 7.55 5.85 15.29
C ALA A 140 6.44 6.76 14.72
N ALA A 141 5.65 6.20 13.81
CA ALA A 141 4.41 6.80 13.31
C ALA A 141 3.18 6.14 13.99
N PRO A 142 2.08 6.87 14.25
CA PRO A 142 0.86 6.24 14.74
C PRO A 142 0.17 5.45 13.62
N VAL A 143 0.29 4.12 13.64
CA VAL A 143 -0.32 3.21 12.66
C VAL A 143 -1.09 2.07 13.33
N GLY A 144 -1.64 1.16 12.52
CA GLY A 144 -2.39 -0.02 12.96
C GLY A 144 -1.58 -1.04 13.77
N LEU A 145 -2.27 -2.05 14.27
CA LEU A 145 -1.70 -3.04 15.21
C LEU A 145 -0.99 -4.24 14.53
N VAL A 146 -1.40 -4.59 13.31
CA VAL A 146 -0.95 -5.83 12.64
C VAL A 146 0.04 -5.50 11.53
N SER A 147 1.28 -5.97 11.67
CA SER A 147 2.41 -5.63 10.78
C SER A 147 2.15 -5.87 9.30
N GLU A 148 1.34 -6.89 8.97
CA GLU A 148 1.03 -7.27 7.58
C GLU A 148 0.04 -6.33 6.89
N THR A 149 -0.64 -5.46 7.65
CA THR A 149 -1.62 -4.51 7.12
C THR A 149 -0.93 -3.52 6.18
N GLY A 150 -1.56 -3.22 5.04
CA GLY A 150 -1.03 -2.22 4.11
C GLY A 150 -1.23 -0.79 4.63
N VAL A 151 -0.20 0.05 4.53
CA VAL A 151 -0.19 1.44 4.97
C VAL A 151 -1.30 2.25 4.30
N ALA A 152 -1.44 2.15 2.97
CA ALA A 152 -2.38 2.98 2.22
C ALA A 152 -3.84 2.74 2.62
N GLY A 153 -4.25 1.47 2.64
CA GLY A 153 -5.63 1.09 2.95
C GLY A 153 -6.04 1.48 4.36
N LEU A 154 -5.12 1.36 5.34
CA LEU A 154 -5.40 1.75 6.72
C LEU A 154 -5.44 3.28 6.88
N THR A 155 -4.44 3.98 6.34
CA THR A 155 -4.28 5.42 6.54
C THR A 155 -5.40 6.20 5.86
N LEU A 156 -5.79 5.86 4.63
CA LEU A 156 -6.85 6.59 3.92
C LEU A 156 -8.24 6.49 4.57
N HIS A 157 -8.40 5.61 5.57
CA HIS A 157 -9.64 5.47 6.36
C HIS A 157 -9.43 5.86 7.84
N GLY A 158 -8.36 6.59 8.16
CA GLY A 158 -8.05 7.08 9.51
C GLY A 158 -6.82 6.42 10.11
N GLY A 159 -6.93 5.14 10.46
CA GLY A 159 -5.84 4.36 11.04
C GLY A 159 -5.69 4.52 12.56
N THR A 160 -5.82 3.42 13.29
CA THR A 160 -5.81 3.38 14.77
C THR A 160 -4.94 2.26 15.30
N GLY A 161 -4.18 2.52 16.36
CA GLY A 161 -3.34 1.55 17.04
C GLY A 161 -2.75 2.07 18.35
N TRP A 162 -1.60 1.53 18.77
CA TRP A 162 -1.03 1.75 20.10
C TRP A 162 -0.76 3.22 20.44
N LEU A 163 -0.26 3.97 19.46
CA LEU A 163 0.13 5.37 19.64
C LEU A 163 -1.04 6.35 19.50
N THR A 164 -2.23 5.87 19.11
CA THR A 164 -3.36 6.74 18.77
C THR A 164 -3.83 7.61 19.93
N ARG A 165 -3.85 7.08 21.15
CA ARG A 165 -4.25 7.86 22.33
C ARG A 165 -3.33 9.04 22.63
N LYS A 166 -2.05 8.96 22.25
CA LYS A 166 -1.04 9.98 22.54
C LYS A 166 -0.81 10.93 21.37
N HIS A 167 -0.92 10.41 20.14
CA HIS A 167 -0.48 11.12 18.93
C HIS A 167 -1.56 11.25 17.85
N GLY A 168 -2.80 10.79 18.10
CA GLY A 168 -3.88 10.82 17.11
C GLY A 168 -3.86 9.65 16.12
N LEU A 169 -4.79 9.66 15.17
CA LEU A 169 -4.88 8.68 14.09
C LEU A 169 -3.68 8.77 13.14
N SER A 170 -3.54 7.79 12.25
CA SER A 170 -2.52 7.86 11.18
C SER A 170 -2.69 9.11 10.31
N ILE A 171 -3.94 9.47 9.99
CA ILE A 171 -4.26 10.69 9.24
C ILE A 171 -3.88 11.99 9.96
N ASP A 172 -3.91 12.02 11.29
CA ASP A 172 -3.55 13.22 12.08
C ASP A 172 -2.04 13.51 12.02
N ASN A 173 -1.27 12.54 11.52
CA ASN A 173 0.18 12.59 11.41
C ASN A 173 0.66 12.66 9.96
N LEU A 174 -0.24 12.82 9.00
CA LEU A 174 0.14 13.04 7.61
C LEU A 174 0.68 14.46 7.42
N HIS A 175 1.82 14.54 6.74
CA HIS A 175 2.42 15.78 6.28
C HIS A 175 2.06 16.06 4.82
N ALA A 176 2.12 15.04 3.97
CA ALA A 176 1.77 15.12 2.55
C ALA A 176 1.42 13.74 1.97
N ILE A 177 0.79 13.73 0.81
CA ILE A 177 0.45 12.53 0.03
C ILE A 177 0.83 12.79 -1.43
N GLU A 178 1.38 11.78 -2.11
CA GLU A 178 1.46 11.76 -3.58
C GLU A 178 0.40 10.83 -4.14
N ILE A 179 -0.35 11.31 -5.13
CA ILE A 179 -1.50 10.61 -5.69
C ILE A 179 -1.55 10.77 -7.21
N VAL A 180 -1.90 9.69 -7.91
CA VAL A 180 -2.25 9.72 -9.33
C VAL A 180 -3.77 9.85 -9.45
N THR A 181 -4.23 10.96 -10.04
CA THR A 181 -5.66 11.25 -10.23
C THR A 181 -6.25 10.45 -11.40
N ALA A 182 -7.57 10.49 -11.56
CA ALA A 182 -8.25 9.82 -12.68
C ALA A 182 -7.80 10.35 -14.06
N GLU A 183 -7.30 11.59 -14.14
CA GLU A 183 -6.70 12.18 -15.33
C GLU A 183 -5.26 11.67 -15.61
N GLY A 184 -4.76 10.72 -14.81
CA GLY A 184 -3.42 10.13 -14.97
C GLY A 184 -2.28 11.05 -14.51
N LYS A 185 -2.59 12.15 -13.82
CA LYS A 185 -1.61 13.12 -13.34
C LYS A 185 -1.18 12.80 -11.92
N MET A 186 0.13 12.84 -11.66
CA MET A 186 0.66 12.82 -10.30
C MET A 186 0.53 14.21 -9.68
N LEU A 187 -0.06 14.26 -8.49
CA LEU A 187 -0.14 15.44 -7.65
C LEU A 187 0.47 15.13 -6.30
N ARG A 188 1.15 16.13 -5.71
CA ARG A 188 1.43 16.18 -4.29
C ARG A 188 0.34 16.98 -3.61
N THR A 189 -0.11 16.56 -2.44
CA THR A 189 -1.11 17.29 -1.66
C THR A 189 -0.77 17.32 -0.18
N SER A 190 -1.01 18.46 0.45
CA SER A 190 -0.72 18.78 1.84
C SER A 190 -1.70 19.86 2.32
N VAL A 191 -1.50 20.36 3.53
CA VAL A 191 -2.25 21.52 4.04
C VAL A 191 -2.00 22.81 3.24
N ASP A 192 -0.86 22.91 2.56
CA ASP A 192 -0.46 24.08 1.78
C ASP A 192 -0.59 23.88 0.27
N GLU A 193 -0.81 22.64 -0.18
CA GLU A 193 -0.87 22.25 -1.60
C GLU A 193 -2.10 21.37 -1.86
N HIS A 194 -3.05 21.86 -2.67
CA HIS A 194 -4.35 21.19 -2.89
C HIS A 194 -5.09 20.79 -1.60
N PRO A 195 -5.31 21.70 -0.63
CA PRO A 195 -5.76 21.35 0.73
C PRO A 195 -7.11 20.62 0.78
N ASN A 196 -8.01 20.89 -0.16
CA ASN A 196 -9.30 20.19 -0.25
C ASN A 196 -9.12 18.70 -0.59
N LEU A 197 -8.15 18.38 -1.44
CA LEU A 197 -7.82 16.99 -1.78
C LEU A 197 -7.14 16.29 -0.60
N PHE A 198 -6.19 16.97 0.08
CA PHE A 198 -5.57 16.46 1.29
C PHE A 198 -6.61 16.12 2.36
N TRP A 199 -7.53 17.05 2.65
CA TRP A 199 -8.64 16.82 3.57
C TRP A 199 -9.50 15.62 3.18
N ALA A 200 -9.83 15.49 1.89
CA ALA A 200 -10.66 14.39 1.39
C ALA A 200 -9.97 13.02 1.54
N LEU A 201 -8.65 12.96 1.36
CA LEU A 201 -7.84 11.76 1.53
C LEU A 201 -7.64 11.37 3.02
N CYS A 202 -7.79 12.30 3.95
CA CYS A 202 -7.77 12.07 5.39
C CYS A 202 -9.08 11.44 5.91
N GLY A 203 -9.48 10.29 5.34
CA GLY A 203 -10.64 9.51 5.77
C GLY A 203 -11.59 9.09 4.65
N GLY A 204 -11.49 9.70 3.47
CA GLY A 204 -12.34 9.40 2.31
C GLY A 204 -11.90 8.20 1.47
N GLY A 205 -10.91 7.43 1.92
CA GLY A 205 -10.49 6.19 1.25
C GLY A 205 -9.84 6.41 -0.12
N GLY A 206 -9.92 5.38 -0.97
CA GLY A 206 -9.33 5.38 -2.32
C GLY A 206 -10.17 6.05 -3.40
N ASN A 207 -11.12 6.94 -3.04
CA ASN A 207 -12.09 7.49 -4.00
C ASN A 207 -11.51 8.54 -4.96
N PHE A 208 -10.37 9.15 -4.63
CA PHE A 208 -9.86 10.34 -5.32
C PHE A 208 -8.68 10.04 -6.27
N GLY A 209 -8.22 8.80 -6.32
CA GLY A 209 -7.08 8.38 -7.13
C GLY A 209 -6.27 7.25 -6.48
N VAL A 210 -5.14 6.93 -7.11
CA VAL A 210 -4.21 5.91 -6.62
C VAL A 210 -3.07 6.59 -5.89
N VAL A 211 -3.06 6.50 -4.56
CA VAL A 211 -1.95 7.02 -3.76
C VAL A 211 -0.70 6.19 -4.02
N THR A 212 0.43 6.86 -4.22
CA THR A 212 1.74 6.24 -4.47
C THR A 212 2.69 6.40 -3.30
N GLN A 213 2.57 7.49 -2.53
CA GLN A 213 3.44 7.77 -1.38
C GLN A 213 2.68 8.56 -0.30
N PHE A 214 3.06 8.34 0.96
CA PHE A 214 2.68 9.12 2.12
C PHE A 214 3.91 9.73 2.77
N GLU A 215 3.74 10.89 3.40
CA GLU A 215 4.72 11.46 4.32
C GLU A 215 4.13 11.54 5.71
N PHE A 216 4.72 10.82 6.66
CA PHE A 216 4.28 10.80 8.06
C PHE A 216 5.21 11.60 8.94
N ARG A 217 4.64 12.42 9.82
CA ARG A 217 5.33 12.96 10.99
C ARG A 217 5.59 11.83 11.98
N LEU A 218 6.84 11.77 12.45
CA LEU A 218 7.32 10.78 13.39
C LEU A 218 7.46 11.38 14.80
N HIS A 219 7.28 10.52 15.80
CA HIS A 219 7.39 10.87 17.22
C HIS A 219 8.52 10.09 17.88
N PRO A 220 9.25 10.70 18.83
CA PRO A 220 10.22 9.98 19.64
C PRO A 220 9.57 8.78 20.33
N HIS A 221 10.13 7.60 20.06
CA HIS A 221 9.72 6.34 20.64
C HIS A 221 10.99 5.52 20.92
N ARG A 222 11.44 5.56 22.19
CA ARG A 222 12.48 4.66 22.67
C ARG A 222 11.82 3.40 23.19
N PRO A 223 12.03 2.23 22.55
CA PRO A 223 11.43 1.00 23.04
C PRO A 223 12.03 0.67 24.41
N ALA A 224 11.26 0.86 25.48
CA ALA A 224 11.53 0.27 26.78
C ALA A 224 11.15 -1.21 26.72
N GLY A 225 11.93 -2.02 26.01
CA GLY A 225 11.77 -3.48 25.94
C GLY A 225 10.53 -4.02 25.21
N PHE A 226 9.65 -3.16 24.67
CA PHE A 226 8.52 -3.55 23.83
C PHE A 226 8.78 -3.14 22.38
N TYR A 227 9.01 -4.13 21.52
CA TYR A 227 8.88 -3.94 20.08
C TYR A 227 7.38 -3.70 19.78
N LEU A 228 7.05 -2.61 19.08
CA LEU A 228 5.67 -2.18 18.80
C LEU A 228 4.82 -3.25 18.09
N HIS A 229 5.48 -4.23 17.46
CA HIS A 229 4.84 -5.39 16.85
C HIS A 229 5.58 -6.69 17.16
N ALA A 230 4.84 -7.71 17.57
CA ALA A 230 5.34 -8.99 18.08
C ALA A 230 6.10 -9.88 17.08
N ASN A 231 6.44 -9.40 15.87
CA ASN A 231 6.97 -10.24 14.79
C ASN A 231 8.34 -9.81 14.22
N ILE A 232 9.03 -8.81 14.79
CA ILE A 232 10.40 -8.46 14.35
C ILE A 232 11.40 -9.60 14.66
N CYS A 233 11.05 -10.54 15.54
CA CYS A 233 11.84 -11.74 15.83
C CYS A 233 11.35 -12.97 15.04
N HIS A 234 11.48 -13.01 13.71
CA HIS A 234 11.40 -14.25 12.93
C HIS A 234 12.70 -14.59 12.19
N GLY A 235 13.84 -14.21 12.77
CA GLY A 235 15.11 -14.90 12.50
C GLY A 235 15.03 -16.29 13.13
N LYS A 236 15.19 -17.36 12.34
CA LYS A 236 15.23 -18.75 12.83
C LYS A 236 16.23 -18.86 14.00
N CYS A 237 15.73 -18.97 15.22
CA CYS A 237 16.52 -19.50 16.34
C CYS A 237 16.70 -21.01 16.12
N SER A 238 17.73 -21.38 15.38
CA SER A 238 18.27 -22.74 15.43
C SER A 238 19.09 -22.89 16.71
N GLY A 239 18.43 -23.27 17.80
CA GLY A 239 19.09 -23.57 19.07
C GLY A 239 18.13 -23.39 20.23
N GLY A 240 17.76 -24.50 20.87
CA GLY A 240 16.97 -24.48 22.09
C GLY A 240 17.72 -23.80 23.24
N TYR A 241 16.94 -23.11 24.08
CA TYR A 241 17.32 -22.56 25.39
C TYR A 241 18.29 -21.37 25.38
N ASP A 242 17.75 -20.15 25.31
CA ASP A 242 17.87 -19.12 26.36
C ASP A 242 17.29 -17.78 25.84
N CYS A 243 16.19 -17.32 26.44
CA CYS A 243 15.60 -16.01 26.17
C CYS A 243 15.36 -15.28 27.49
N LEU A 244 16.43 -14.69 28.04
CA LEU A 244 16.38 -13.55 28.97
C LEU A 244 17.67 -12.73 28.79
N PRO A 245 17.64 -11.43 28.45
CA PRO A 245 18.77 -10.58 28.71
C PRO A 245 18.84 -10.31 30.21
N LYS A 246 19.95 -10.72 30.83
CA LYS A 246 20.30 -10.35 32.21
C LYS A 246 20.25 -8.83 32.38
N VAL A 247 19.44 -8.40 33.33
CA VAL A 247 19.46 -7.04 33.89
C VAL A 247 20.73 -6.89 34.71
N HIS A 248 21.72 -6.12 34.23
CA HIS A 248 22.82 -5.63 35.06
C HIS A 248 23.08 -4.16 34.78
N GLY A 249 22.86 -3.34 35.81
CA GLY A 249 23.28 -1.93 35.84
C GLY A 249 22.36 -1.01 36.63
N CYS A 250 22.07 -1.34 37.90
CA CYS A 250 21.53 -0.36 38.85
C CYS A 250 22.65 0.53 39.39
N CYS A 251 22.30 1.81 39.62
CA CYS A 251 22.91 2.81 40.51
C CYS A 251 24.13 3.60 40.02
N PRO A 252 24.31 4.86 40.52
CA PRO A 252 23.70 5.45 41.72
C PRO A 252 22.36 6.14 41.52
#